data_AF-A0AAN8V4Y7-F1
#
_entry.id   AF-A0AAN8V4Y7-F1
#
_cell.length_a   1.000
_cell.length_b   1.000
_cell.length_c   1.000
_cell.angle_alpha   90.00
_cell.angle_beta   90.00
_cell.angle_gamma   90.00
#
_symmetry.space_group_name_H-M   'P 1'
#
loop_
_entity.id
_entity.type
_entity.pdbx_description
1 polymer ?
#
loop_
_entity_poly.entity_id
_entity_poly.type
_entity_poly.pdbx_seq_one_letter_code
_entity_poly.pdbx_strand_id
1 'polypeptide(L)'
;MWFRDPFPRFYMDADFQIACDLYLGNSFDIENRPNGGFSYVKSNNRSIEFYKFWYSSREIHPGYHDQDVLNMIKFDHFLVDIGLKMRFLSTAYFGGLCEPSKDLNRVCTMHANCCFGLDSKIHDLKIMLQDWRQYMSLPPDLKRASMLTWRVPQKCRRVGAICDIQLFYYLDSPRQNDAPEKEVEEAAMLQKQKANYQTLSLDAMSPMTLDAMSPMTT
;
A
#
# COMPACT_ATOMS: atom_id res chain seq x y z
N MET A 1 -3.34 13.67 -4.00
CA MET A 1 -2.98 15.08 -3.78
C MET A 1 -2.22 15.23 -2.49
N TRP A 2 -1.26 16.15 -2.45
CA TRP A 2 -0.37 16.41 -1.32
C TRP A 2 -0.63 17.83 -0.79
N PHE A 3 -1.03 17.94 0.48
CA PHE A 3 -1.49 19.18 1.12
C PHE A 3 -0.54 19.72 2.18
N ARG A 4 0.18 18.85 2.89
CA ARG A 4 1.17 19.21 3.92
C ARG A 4 2.33 18.23 3.92
N ASP A 5 3.42 18.65 4.54
CA ASP A 5 4.55 17.76 4.83
C ASP A 5 4.10 16.48 5.59
N PRO A 6 4.26 15.28 5.00
CA PRO A 6 3.92 14.01 5.62
C PRO A 6 5.06 13.45 6.46
N PHE A 7 6.31 13.91 6.28
CA PHE A 7 7.48 13.35 6.96
C PHE A 7 7.35 13.36 8.49
N PRO A 8 6.79 14.39 9.14
CA PRO A 8 6.56 14.39 10.59
C PRO A 8 5.54 13.35 11.08
N ARG A 9 4.80 12.70 10.18
CA ARG A 9 3.78 11.67 10.50
C ARG A 9 4.29 10.25 10.26
N PHE A 10 5.52 10.09 9.78
CA PHE A 10 6.12 8.79 9.51
C PHE A 10 6.67 8.14 10.76
N TYR A 11 6.60 6.81 10.80
CA TYR A 11 7.15 6.01 11.87
C TYR A 11 8.64 5.78 11.63
N MET A 12 9.48 6.28 12.54
CA MET A 12 10.93 6.17 12.41
C MET A 12 11.44 4.73 12.55
N ASP A 13 10.68 3.85 13.17
CA ASP A 13 11.02 2.44 13.37
C ASP A 13 10.49 1.52 12.26
N ALA A 14 9.75 2.04 11.28
CA ALA A 14 9.18 1.26 10.19
C ALA A 14 10.15 1.09 9.00
N ASP A 15 10.12 -0.09 8.39
CA ASP A 15 10.82 -0.37 7.13
C ASP A 15 9.91 -0.01 5.95
N PHE A 16 8.63 -0.38 6.03
CA PHE A 16 7.62 -0.15 5.01
C PHE A 16 6.35 0.41 5.66
N GLN A 17 5.81 1.48 5.09
CA GLN A 17 4.56 2.04 5.57
C GLN A 17 3.71 2.59 4.44
N ILE A 18 2.40 2.39 4.52
CA ILE A 18 1.48 2.53 3.39
C ILE A 18 0.15 3.15 3.84
N ALA A 19 -0.44 3.99 2.98
CA ALA A 19 -1.78 4.53 3.17
C ALA A 19 -2.84 3.42 3.18
N CYS A 20 -4.07 3.73 3.59
CA CYS A 20 -5.13 2.74 3.71
C CYS A 20 -6.42 3.17 2.98
N ASP A 21 -7.14 2.18 2.45
CA ASP A 21 -8.54 2.31 2.07
C ASP A 21 -9.45 2.24 3.31
N LEU A 22 -9.04 1.49 4.33
CA LEU A 22 -9.69 1.35 5.63
C LEU A 22 -8.64 1.28 6.75
N TYR A 23 -8.71 2.20 7.70
CA TYR A 23 -7.84 2.24 8.89
C TYR A 23 -8.62 1.93 10.17
N LEU A 24 -8.31 0.81 10.82
CA LEU A 24 -9.00 0.30 12.01
C LEU A 24 -8.61 0.99 13.32
N GLY A 25 -7.70 1.97 13.27
CA GLY A 25 -7.31 2.79 14.43
C GLY A 25 -5.96 2.44 15.04
N ASN A 26 -5.31 1.35 14.61
CA ASN A 26 -3.99 0.93 15.07
C ASN A 26 -3.03 0.73 13.89
N SER A 27 -1.84 1.34 13.92
CA SER A 27 -0.88 1.27 12.80
C SER A 27 -0.12 -0.05 12.70
N PHE A 28 -0.15 -0.89 13.73
CA PHE A 28 0.43 -2.25 13.69
C PHE A 28 -0.56 -3.31 13.23
N ASP A 29 -1.84 -2.97 13.16
CA ASP A 29 -2.88 -3.94 12.88
C ASP A 29 -2.82 -4.37 11.41
N ILE A 30 -2.45 -5.63 11.17
CA ILE A 30 -2.34 -6.18 9.82
C ILE A 30 -3.70 -6.29 9.11
N GLU A 31 -4.81 -6.21 9.85
CA GLU A 31 -6.17 -6.19 9.30
C GLU A 31 -6.55 -4.86 8.62
N ASN A 32 -5.75 -3.81 8.80
CA ASN A 32 -5.90 -2.59 7.99
C ASN A 32 -5.85 -2.91 6.50
N ARG A 33 -6.59 -2.18 5.67
CA ARG A 33 -6.61 -2.41 4.22
C ARG A 33 -5.68 -1.41 3.52
N PRO A 34 -4.43 -1.77 3.21
CA PRO A 34 -3.50 -0.88 2.53
C PRO A 34 -3.99 -0.45 1.15
N ASN A 35 -3.63 0.77 0.78
CA ASN A 35 -3.84 1.37 -0.51
C ASN A 35 -2.50 1.64 -1.21
N GLY A 36 -2.36 1.20 -2.46
CA GLY A 36 -1.11 1.36 -3.24
C GLY A 36 -0.79 2.79 -3.70
N GLY A 37 -1.64 3.77 -3.41
CA GLY A 37 -1.48 5.16 -3.86
C GLY A 37 -0.40 5.96 -3.14
N PHE A 38 0.03 5.53 -1.95
CA PHE A 38 1.13 6.16 -1.23
C PHE A 38 1.82 5.20 -0.25
N SER A 39 3.14 5.12 -0.39
CA SER A 39 4.00 4.41 0.55
C SER A 39 5.25 5.24 0.83
N TYR A 40 5.84 4.98 1.99
CA TYR A 40 7.17 5.43 2.34
C TYR A 40 7.97 4.23 2.83
N VAL A 41 9.18 4.07 2.30
CA VAL A 41 9.99 2.88 2.54
C VAL A 41 11.41 3.30 2.87
N LYS A 42 11.99 2.71 3.91
CA LYS A 42 13.40 2.83 4.22
C LYS A 42 14.16 1.72 3.52
N SER A 43 15.12 2.10 2.68
CA SER A 43 15.98 1.13 2.01
C SER A 43 16.85 0.39 3.03
N ASN A 44 16.63 -0.91 3.13
CA ASN A 44 17.42 -1.87 3.89
C ASN A 44 17.16 -3.29 3.39
N ASN A 45 17.95 -4.27 3.82
CA ASN A 45 17.80 -5.67 3.38
C ASN A 45 16.36 -6.19 3.53
N ARG A 46 15.67 -5.88 4.64
CA ARG A 46 14.30 -6.36 4.88
C ARG A 46 13.31 -5.79 3.86
N SER A 47 13.41 -4.50 3.54
CA SER A 47 12.60 -3.87 2.48
C SER A 47 12.89 -4.40 1.07
N ILE A 48 14.15 -4.73 0.77
CA ILE A 48 14.56 -5.29 -0.53
C ILE A 48 13.94 -6.67 -0.72
N GLU A 49 14.06 -7.53 0.30
CA GLU A 49 13.52 -8.89 0.26
C GLU A 49 12.00 -8.89 0.27
N PHE A 50 11.37 -7.96 1.00
CA PHE A 50 9.93 -7.73 0.91
C PHE A 50 9.46 -7.37 -0.50
N TYR A 51 10.15 -6.45 -1.20
CA TYR A 51 9.76 -6.07 -2.56
C TYR A 51 9.96 -7.20 -3.57
N LYS A 52 11.03 -8.00 -3.44
CA LYS A 52 11.21 -9.21 -4.26
C LYS A 52 10.08 -10.21 -4.03
N PHE A 53 9.74 -10.46 -2.77
CA PHE A 53 8.63 -11.33 -2.39
C PHE A 53 7.32 -10.82 -2.99
N TRP A 54 6.94 -9.57 -2.72
CA TRP A 54 5.72 -8.96 -3.24
C TRP A 54 5.64 -8.99 -4.77
N TYR A 55 6.75 -8.68 -5.47
CA TYR A 55 6.80 -8.79 -6.92
C TYR A 55 6.58 -10.21 -7.41
N SER A 56 7.26 -11.21 -6.83
CA SER A 56 7.10 -12.62 -7.22
C SER A 56 5.73 -13.20 -6.86
N SER A 57 5.06 -12.68 -5.83
CA SER A 57 3.71 -13.13 -5.44
C SER A 57 2.64 -12.91 -6.51
N ARG A 58 2.92 -12.11 -7.55
CA ARG A 58 2.05 -12.00 -8.73
C ARG A 58 1.88 -13.32 -9.49
N GLU A 59 2.85 -14.23 -9.39
CA GLU A 59 2.84 -15.52 -10.09
C GLU A 59 1.84 -16.50 -9.45
N ILE A 60 1.71 -16.44 -8.13
CA ILE A 60 0.75 -17.26 -7.35
C ILE A 60 -0.65 -16.62 -7.28
N HIS A 61 -0.76 -15.32 -7.58
CA HIS A 61 -2.02 -14.58 -7.60
C HIS A 61 -2.29 -13.95 -8.99
N PRO A 62 -2.41 -14.76 -10.06
CA PRO A 62 -2.64 -14.24 -11.40
C PRO A 62 -3.99 -13.52 -11.50
N GLY A 63 -4.01 -12.40 -12.21
CA GLY A 63 -5.22 -11.60 -12.42
C GLY A 63 -5.55 -10.59 -11.32
N TYR A 64 -4.88 -10.64 -10.18
CA TYR A 64 -5.03 -9.66 -9.10
C TYR A 64 -4.14 -8.44 -9.31
N HIS A 65 -4.60 -7.27 -8.86
CA HIS A 65 -3.78 -6.05 -8.84
C HIS A 65 -2.80 -6.05 -7.66
N ASP A 66 -1.69 -5.31 -7.77
CA ASP A 66 -0.62 -5.29 -6.77
C ASP A 66 -1.10 -5.01 -5.34
N GLN A 67 -2.11 -4.15 -5.17
CA GLN A 67 -2.73 -3.84 -3.88
C GLN A 67 -3.48 -5.05 -3.29
N ASP A 68 -4.18 -5.82 -4.13
CA ASP A 68 -4.91 -7.01 -3.70
C ASP A 68 -3.91 -8.11 -3.32
N VAL A 69 -2.85 -8.26 -4.12
CA VAL A 69 -1.71 -9.14 -3.80
C VAL A 69 -1.12 -8.78 -2.44
N LEU A 70 -0.86 -7.49 -2.17
CA LEU A 70 -0.37 -7.06 -0.85
C LEU A 70 -1.34 -7.43 0.28
N ASN A 71 -2.65 -7.27 0.06
CA ASN A 71 -3.66 -7.63 1.05
C ASN A 71 -3.67 -9.13 1.36
N MET A 72 -3.33 -9.99 0.39
CA MET A 72 -3.22 -11.43 0.59
C MET A 72 -1.92 -11.80 1.31
N ILE A 73 -0.76 -11.29 0.84
CA ILE A 73 0.54 -11.74 1.34
C ILE A 73 1.00 -11.06 2.63
N LYS A 74 0.33 -10.00 3.09
CA LYS A 74 0.70 -9.31 4.35
C LYS A 74 0.56 -10.20 5.60
N PHE A 75 -0.12 -11.34 5.47
CA PHE A 75 -0.27 -12.36 6.52
C PHE A 75 0.77 -13.49 6.42
N ASP A 76 1.59 -13.51 5.36
CA ASP A 76 2.56 -14.57 5.13
C ASP A 76 3.66 -14.56 6.21
N HIS A 77 3.99 -15.76 6.71
CA HIS A 77 5.03 -15.94 7.74
C HIS A 77 6.41 -15.44 7.28
N PHE A 78 6.67 -15.41 5.97
CA PHE A 78 7.89 -14.84 5.40
C PHE A 78 8.16 -13.41 5.88
N LEU A 79 7.12 -12.59 6.07
CA LEU A 79 7.29 -11.22 6.55
C LEU A 79 7.79 -11.16 8.00
N VAL A 80 7.39 -12.15 8.82
CA VAL A 80 7.89 -12.35 10.18
C VAL A 80 9.33 -12.85 10.15
N ASP A 81 9.64 -13.81 9.27
CA ASP A 81 10.98 -14.40 9.13
C ASP A 81 12.04 -13.36 8.76
N ILE A 82 11.72 -12.45 7.83
CA ILE A 82 12.61 -11.34 7.47
C ILE A 82 12.56 -10.19 8.49
N GLY A 83 11.69 -10.26 9.50
CA GLY A 83 11.53 -9.22 10.52
C GLY A 83 11.09 -7.86 9.95
N LEU A 84 10.22 -7.86 8.94
CA LEU A 84 9.73 -6.65 8.30
C LEU A 84 8.89 -5.83 9.27
N LYS A 85 9.26 -4.56 9.49
CA LYS A 85 8.46 -3.62 10.29
C LYS A 85 7.50 -2.85 9.37
N MET A 86 6.33 -3.42 9.17
CA MET A 86 5.24 -2.79 8.42
C MET A 86 4.40 -1.88 9.32
N ARG A 87 4.01 -0.70 8.81
CA ARG A 87 3.04 0.20 9.48
C ARG A 87 1.97 0.70 8.52
N PHE A 88 0.76 0.82 9.02
CA PHE A 88 -0.37 1.39 8.30
C PHE A 88 -0.57 2.86 8.68
N LEU A 89 -0.65 3.72 7.67
CA LEU A 89 -0.75 5.15 7.85
C LEU A 89 -2.21 5.55 8.08
N SER A 90 -2.47 6.26 9.18
CA SER A 90 -3.82 6.66 9.57
C SER A 90 -4.48 7.55 8.52
N THR A 91 -5.74 7.24 8.19
CA THR A 91 -6.57 8.04 7.27
C THR A 91 -6.93 9.42 7.81
N ALA A 92 -6.63 9.70 9.08
CA ALA A 92 -6.67 11.06 9.63
C ALA A 92 -5.63 11.99 8.96
N TYR A 93 -4.47 11.46 8.55
CA TYR A 93 -3.41 12.23 7.89
C TYR A 93 -3.25 11.84 6.41
N PHE A 94 -3.42 10.56 6.09
CA PHE A 94 -3.26 9.99 4.76
C PHE A 94 -4.60 9.47 4.25
N GLY A 95 -5.55 10.38 4.05
CA GLY A 95 -6.93 10.02 3.74
C GLY A 95 -7.13 9.59 2.29
N GLY A 96 -8.33 9.10 2.01
CA GLY A 96 -8.77 8.68 0.68
C GLY A 96 -10.23 9.05 0.41
N LEU A 97 -10.75 8.83 -0.78
CA LEU A 97 -12.18 9.04 -1.06
C LEU A 97 -13.07 8.02 -0.35
N CYS A 98 -12.61 6.79 -0.08
CA CYS A 98 -13.35 5.83 0.77
C CYS A 98 -13.29 6.19 2.25
N GLU A 99 -12.16 6.72 2.72
CA GLU A 99 -11.98 7.25 4.08
C GLU A 99 -11.39 8.66 4.07
N PRO A 100 -12.21 9.69 3.83
CA PRO A 100 -11.71 11.06 3.83
C PRO A 100 -11.23 11.46 5.22
N SER A 101 -10.08 12.12 5.28
CA SER A 101 -9.62 12.73 6.53
C SER A 101 -10.67 13.72 7.03
N LYS A 102 -11.10 13.56 8.28
CA LYS A 102 -12.17 14.40 8.86
C LYS A 102 -11.70 15.81 9.20
N ASP A 103 -10.39 16.03 9.31
CA ASP A 103 -9.82 17.31 9.76
C ASP A 103 -8.86 17.89 8.72
N LEU A 104 -9.34 18.92 8.03
CA LEU A 104 -8.56 19.66 7.04
C LEU A 104 -7.34 20.36 7.65
N ASN A 105 -7.27 20.54 8.98
CA ASN A 105 -6.08 21.08 9.66
C ASN A 105 -4.95 20.06 9.75
N ARG A 106 -5.24 18.77 9.64
CA ARG A 106 -4.29 17.68 9.88
C ARG A 106 -3.87 16.94 8.62
N VAL A 107 -4.75 16.86 7.62
CA VAL A 107 -4.50 16.10 6.40
C VAL A 107 -3.14 16.42 5.75
N CYS A 108 -2.36 15.38 5.43
CA CYS A 108 -1.11 15.47 4.68
C CYS A 108 -1.34 15.13 3.21
N THR A 109 -2.04 14.02 2.95
CA THR A 109 -2.37 13.59 1.59
C THR A 109 -3.82 13.13 1.50
N MET A 110 -4.42 13.27 0.33
CA MET A 110 -5.70 12.64 -0.02
C MET A 110 -5.60 11.88 -1.34
N HIS A 111 -6.11 10.66 -1.37
CA HIS A 111 -6.08 9.74 -2.51
C HIS A 111 -7.43 9.66 -3.21
N ALA A 112 -7.42 9.51 -4.54
CA ALA A 112 -8.61 9.15 -5.33
C ALA A 112 -8.79 7.62 -5.40
N ASN A 113 -8.61 6.97 -4.25
CA ASN A 113 -8.81 5.53 -4.06
C ASN A 113 -10.30 5.16 -4.00
N CYS A 114 -10.60 3.86 -4.07
CA CYS A 114 -11.97 3.35 -4.08
C CYS A 114 -12.86 4.02 -5.14
N CYS A 115 -12.28 4.27 -6.32
CA CYS A 115 -12.93 5.01 -7.39
C CYS A 115 -12.56 4.42 -8.75
N PHE A 116 -13.58 4.10 -9.53
CA PHE A 116 -13.45 3.55 -10.88
C PHE A 116 -13.74 4.60 -11.94
N GLY A 117 -13.02 4.50 -13.06
CA GLY A 117 -13.17 5.41 -14.20
C GLY A 117 -12.40 6.72 -14.05
N LEU A 118 -11.76 7.14 -15.14
CA LEU A 118 -10.94 8.36 -15.19
C LEU A 118 -11.79 9.62 -14.95
N ASP A 119 -12.97 9.71 -15.56
CA ASP A 119 -13.84 10.89 -15.45
C ASP A 119 -14.34 11.12 -14.01
N SER A 120 -14.70 10.05 -13.31
CA SER A 120 -15.08 10.10 -11.89
C SER A 120 -13.92 10.59 -11.03
N LYS A 121 -12.72 10.04 -11.25
CA LYS A 121 -11.49 10.47 -10.56
C LYS A 121 -11.21 11.95 -10.80
N ILE A 122 -11.23 12.40 -12.06
CA ILE A 122 -10.97 13.80 -12.41
C ILE A 122 -12.02 14.74 -11.78
N HIS A 123 -13.29 14.35 -11.80
CA HIS A 123 -14.38 15.13 -11.20
C HIS A 123 -14.17 15.36 -9.69
N ASP A 124 -13.96 14.28 -8.93
CA ASP A 124 -13.78 14.39 -7.47
C ASP A 124 -12.43 15.05 -7.12
N LEU A 125 -11.37 14.84 -7.90
CA LEU A 125 -10.10 15.56 -7.70
C LEU A 125 -10.25 17.08 -7.88
N LYS A 126 -11.05 17.54 -8.85
CA LYS A 126 -11.33 18.97 -9.04
C LYS A 126 -12.05 19.56 -7.83
N ILE A 127 -13.04 18.87 -7.28
CA ILE A 127 -13.78 19.33 -6.10
C ILE A 127 -12.86 19.36 -4.88
N MET A 128 -12.09 18.30 -4.66
CA MET A 128 -11.14 18.23 -3.54
C MET A 128 -10.10 19.37 -3.60
N LEU A 129 -9.65 19.75 -4.82
CA LEU A 129 -8.75 20.89 -5.00
C LEU A 129 -9.45 22.23 -4.71
N GLN A 130 -10.72 22.37 -5.07
CA GLN A 130 -11.52 23.56 -4.72
C GLN A 130 -11.72 23.69 -3.20
N ASP A 131 -12.06 22.59 -2.53
CA ASP A 131 -12.23 22.55 -1.07
C ASP A 131 -10.95 22.96 -0.36
N TRP A 132 -9.81 22.44 -0.84
CA TRP A 132 -8.51 22.81 -0.31
C TRP A 132 -8.20 24.30 -0.50
N ARG A 133 -8.47 24.86 -1.69
CA ARG A 133 -8.28 26.31 -1.94
C ARG A 133 -9.16 27.16 -1.03
N GLN A 134 -10.43 26.79 -0.84
CA GLN A 134 -11.33 27.48 0.06
C GLN A 134 -10.84 27.42 1.50
N TYR A 135 -10.43 26.24 1.97
CA TYR A 135 -9.80 26.08 3.27
C TYR A 135 -8.56 26.97 3.43
N MET A 136 -7.68 27.01 2.43
CA MET A 136 -6.47 27.83 2.49
C MET A 136 -6.77 29.33 2.59
N SER A 137 -7.87 29.80 1.98
CA SER A 137 -8.32 31.20 2.09
C SER A 137 -8.94 31.57 3.45
N LEU A 138 -9.25 30.60 4.32
CA LEU A 138 -9.83 30.91 5.62
C LEU A 138 -8.83 31.58 6.57
N PRO A 139 -9.29 32.55 7.40
CA PRO A 139 -8.51 33.07 8.51
C PRO A 139 -8.24 32.00 9.58
N PRO A 140 -7.19 32.16 10.40
CA PRO A 140 -6.76 31.13 11.35
C PRO A 140 -7.83 30.66 12.35
N ASP A 141 -8.72 31.55 12.81
CA ASP A 141 -9.75 31.18 13.78
C ASP A 141 -10.82 30.26 13.18
N LEU A 142 -11.20 30.50 11.91
CA LEU A 142 -12.14 29.62 11.20
C LEU A 142 -11.52 28.26 10.84
N LYS A 143 -10.21 28.23 10.58
CA LYS A 143 -9.47 26.97 10.44
C LYS A 143 -9.48 26.18 11.73
N ARG A 144 -9.21 26.82 12.87
CA ARG A 144 -9.21 26.19 14.20
C ARG A 144 -10.58 25.64 14.60
N ALA A 145 -11.65 26.30 14.16
CA ALA A 145 -13.02 25.84 14.35
C ALA A 145 -13.42 24.67 13.43
N SER A 146 -12.54 24.23 12.51
CA SER A 146 -12.77 23.11 11.58
C SER A 146 -14.10 23.20 10.82
N MET A 147 -14.48 24.42 10.43
CA MET A 147 -15.80 24.69 9.84
C MET A 147 -16.01 24.14 8.44
N LEU A 148 -14.93 23.75 7.74
CA LEU A 148 -15.01 23.16 6.41
C LEU A 148 -14.74 21.66 6.47
N THR A 149 -15.52 20.93 5.70
CA THR A 149 -15.37 19.50 5.45
C THR A 149 -15.24 19.25 3.95
N TRP A 150 -14.72 18.09 3.57
CA TRP A 150 -14.70 17.68 2.17
C TRP A 150 -16.12 17.53 1.62
N ARG A 151 -16.32 17.99 0.38
CA ARG A 151 -17.55 17.71 -0.41
C ARG A 151 -17.44 16.40 -1.20
N VAL A 152 -16.25 15.80 -1.22
CA VAL A 152 -15.96 14.53 -1.88
C VAL A 152 -16.09 13.34 -0.92
N PRO A 153 -16.36 12.13 -1.44
CA PRO A 153 -16.61 11.83 -2.85
C PRO A 153 -18.02 12.23 -3.33
N GLN A 154 -18.16 12.53 -4.63
CA GLN A 154 -19.47 12.72 -5.29
C GLN A 154 -19.71 11.67 -6.37
N LYS A 155 -18.77 11.52 -7.31
CA LYS A 155 -18.88 10.53 -8.40
C LYS A 155 -18.15 9.24 -8.07
N CYS A 156 -17.10 9.30 -7.28
CA CYS A 156 -16.47 8.10 -6.75
C CYS A 156 -17.45 7.44 -5.77
N ARG A 157 -18.11 6.37 -6.20
CA ARG A 157 -19.02 5.64 -5.32
C ARG A 157 -18.17 4.84 -4.36
N ARG A 158 -18.36 5.06 -3.06
CA ARG A 158 -18.02 4.04 -2.07
C ARG A 158 -18.91 2.86 -2.45
N VAL A 159 -18.37 1.83 -3.10
CA VAL A 159 -19.13 0.60 -3.32
C VAL A 159 -19.30 -0.02 -1.93
N GLY A 160 -20.37 0.39 -1.25
CA GLY A 160 -20.87 -0.35 -0.10
C GLY A 160 -21.10 -1.79 -0.56
N ALA A 161 -20.54 -2.74 0.18
CA ALA A 161 -20.57 -4.18 -0.10
C ALA A 161 -19.56 -4.74 -1.13
N ILE A 162 -18.45 -4.05 -1.41
CA ILE A 162 -17.21 -4.73 -1.81
C ILE A 162 -16.04 -4.21 -0.96
N CYS A 163 -16.28 -4.25 0.35
CA CYS A 163 -15.24 -4.25 1.37
C CYS A 163 -15.46 -5.50 2.24
N ASP A 164 -15.98 -6.58 1.66
CA ASP A 164 -15.93 -7.92 2.23
C ASP A 164 -14.98 -8.73 1.39
N ILE A 165 -13.82 -9.04 1.95
CA ILE A 165 -12.99 -10.13 1.45
C ILE A 165 -13.86 -11.40 1.35
N GLN A 166 -14.84 -11.59 2.24
CA GLN A 166 -15.76 -12.71 2.15
C GLN A 166 -16.62 -12.76 0.87
N LEU A 167 -16.99 -11.63 0.25
CA LEU A 167 -17.84 -11.68 -0.95
C LEU A 167 -17.04 -11.80 -2.25
N PHE A 168 -15.81 -11.27 -2.31
CA PHE A 168 -14.91 -11.53 -3.45
C PHE A 168 -14.42 -12.98 -3.48
N TYR A 169 -14.12 -13.56 -2.31
CA TYR A 169 -13.81 -14.99 -2.21
C TYR A 169 -15.01 -15.88 -2.61
N TYR A 170 -16.25 -15.38 -2.49
CA TYR A 170 -17.45 -16.18 -2.78
C TYR A 170 -17.96 -16.04 -4.22
N LEU A 171 -17.76 -14.89 -4.87
CA LEU A 171 -18.32 -14.61 -6.21
C LEU A 171 -17.37 -14.94 -7.36
N ASP A 172 -16.05 -15.00 -7.12
CA ASP A 172 -15.04 -15.39 -8.12
C ASP A 172 -14.41 -16.77 -7.84
N SER A 173 -14.92 -17.54 -6.86
CA SER A 173 -14.45 -18.92 -6.66
C SER A 173 -14.89 -19.79 -7.85
N PRO A 174 -13.96 -20.46 -8.56
CA PRO A 174 -14.32 -21.59 -9.39
C PRO A 174 -15.07 -22.58 -8.51
N ARG A 175 -16.12 -23.21 -9.07
CA ARG A 175 -16.90 -24.26 -8.41
C ARG A 175 -16.00 -25.15 -7.54
N GLN A 176 -16.39 -25.22 -6.28
CA GLN A 176 -15.68 -25.80 -5.15
C GLN A 176 -15.58 -27.33 -5.27
N ASN A 177 -14.80 -27.82 -6.23
CA ASN A 177 -14.60 -29.26 -6.45
C ASN A 177 -13.14 -29.73 -6.34
N ASP A 178 -12.14 -28.83 -6.25
CA ASP A 178 -10.71 -29.22 -6.33
C ASP A 178 -9.85 -28.71 -5.15
N ALA A 179 -10.39 -28.71 -3.92
CA ALA A 179 -9.70 -28.22 -2.72
C ALA A 179 -8.34 -28.90 -2.39
N PRO A 180 -8.13 -30.21 -2.59
CA PRO A 180 -6.87 -30.86 -2.20
C PRO A 180 -5.68 -30.51 -3.12
N GLU A 181 -5.92 -30.21 -4.40
CA GLU A 181 -4.83 -29.95 -5.36
C GLU A 181 -4.27 -28.53 -5.23
N LYS A 182 -5.11 -27.54 -4.92
CA LYS A 182 -4.67 -26.15 -4.75
C LYS A 182 -3.75 -25.97 -3.54
N GLU A 183 -4.02 -26.61 -2.41
CA GLU A 183 -3.16 -26.50 -1.22
C GLU A 183 -1.77 -27.13 -1.48
N VAL A 184 -1.72 -28.22 -2.24
CA VAL A 184 -0.46 -28.87 -2.64
C VAL A 184 0.31 -28.01 -3.63
N GLU A 185 -0.37 -27.37 -4.59
CA GLU A 185 0.25 -26.50 -5.58
C GLU A 185 0.73 -25.18 -4.97
N GLU A 186 -0.04 -24.60 -4.04
CA GLU A 186 0.35 -23.42 -3.27
C GLU A 186 1.55 -23.72 -2.36
N ALA A 187 1.53 -24.86 -1.64
CA ALA A 187 2.68 -25.32 -0.86
C ALA A 187 3.92 -25.60 -1.75
N ALA A 188 3.73 -26.15 -2.95
CA ALA A 188 4.81 -26.38 -3.91
C ALA A 188 5.34 -25.07 -4.51
N MET A 189 4.49 -24.06 -4.72
CA MET A 189 4.91 -22.73 -5.16
C MET A 189 5.64 -21.96 -4.06
N LEU A 190 5.17 -22.03 -2.81
CA LEU A 190 5.89 -21.53 -1.63
C LEU A 190 7.25 -22.22 -1.46
N GLN A 191 7.35 -23.53 -1.69
CA GLN A 191 8.62 -24.26 -1.68
C GLN A 191 9.54 -23.83 -2.84
N LYS A 192 9.01 -23.66 -4.05
CA LYS A 192 9.78 -23.11 -5.19
C LYS A 192 10.24 -21.68 -4.92
N GLN A 193 9.45 -20.86 -4.24
CA GLN A 193 9.81 -19.49 -3.88
C GLN A 193 10.91 -19.48 -2.82
N LYS A 194 10.84 -20.35 -1.80
CA LYS A 194 11.93 -20.56 -0.83
C LYS A 194 13.22 -21.03 -1.52
N ALA A 195 13.12 -21.92 -2.50
CA ALA A 195 14.25 -22.41 -3.27
C ALA A 195 14.85 -21.33 -4.20
N ASN A 196 14.01 -20.57 -4.91
CA ASN A 196 14.43 -19.46 -5.77
C ASN A 196 15.04 -18.30 -4.97
N TYR A 197 14.54 -18.05 -3.77
CA TYR A 197 15.12 -17.09 -2.85
C TYR A 197 16.50 -17.55 -2.36
N GLN A 198 16.66 -18.82 -2.03
CA GLN A 198 17.95 -19.39 -1.66
C GLN A 198 18.98 -19.33 -2.80
N THR A 199 18.58 -19.57 -4.05
CA THR A 199 19.48 -19.42 -5.21
C THR A 199 19.85 -17.95 -5.49
N LEU A 200 18.89 -17.01 -5.44
CA LEU A 200 19.18 -15.58 -5.57
C LEU A 200 20.09 -15.04 -4.45
N SER A 201 19.96 -15.57 -3.23
CA SER A 201 20.85 -15.24 -2.11
C SER A 201 22.27 -15.79 -2.29
N LEU A 202 22.43 -16.94 -2.94
CA LEU A 202 23.75 -17.54 -3.23
C LEU A 202 24.47 -16.81 -4.37
N ASP A 203 23.73 -16.38 -5.40
CA ASP A 203 24.30 -15.63 -6.53
C ASP A 203 24.76 -14.21 -6.12
N ALA A 204 24.10 -13.60 -5.14
CA ALA A 204 24.51 -12.32 -4.56
C ALA A 204 25.75 -12.40 -3.64
N MET A 205 26.22 -13.61 -3.31
CA MET A 205 27.40 -13.86 -2.47
C MET A 205 28.66 -14.23 -3.27
N SER A 206 28.63 -14.21 -4.60
CA SER A 206 29.87 -14.32 -5.41
C SER A 206 30.73 -13.06 -5.23
N PRO A 207 32.04 -13.19 -4.96
CA PRO A 207 32.90 -12.05 -4.70
C PRO A 207 33.00 -11.17 -5.95
N MET A 208 32.65 -9.89 -5.82
CA MET A 208 33.06 -8.85 -6.77
C MET A 208 34.59 -8.88 -6.86
N THR A 209 35.12 -9.44 -7.94
CA THR A 209 36.53 -9.33 -8.31
C THR A 209 36.85 -7.87 -8.56
N LEU A 210 37.66 -7.29 -7.67
CA LEU A 210 38.42 -6.07 -7.91
C LEU A 210 39.40 -6.34 -9.05
N ASP A 211 39.08 -5.91 -10.27
CA ASP A 211 40.10 -5.72 -11.29
C ASP A 211 40.68 -4.31 -11.20
N ALA A 212 42.00 -4.33 -11.07
CA ALA A 212 42.86 -3.24 -10.70
C ALA A 212 43.07 -2.23 -11.83
N MET A 213 43.36 -1.01 -11.40
CA MET A 213 43.89 0.10 -12.17
C MET A 213 45.11 -0.33 -13.02
N SER A 214 45.23 0.21 -14.24
CA SER A 214 46.52 0.32 -14.93
C SER A 214 46.64 1.65 -15.69
N PRO A 215 47.87 2.16 -15.87
CA PRO A 215 48.15 3.59 -15.98
C PRO A 215 48.26 4.07 -17.43
N MET A 216 47.94 5.35 -17.66
CA MET A 216 48.29 6.04 -18.91
C MET A 216 49.67 6.69 -18.79
N THR A 217 50.61 6.14 -19.55
CA THR A 217 51.75 6.81 -20.19
C THR A 217 51.60 6.46 -21.66
N THR A 218 51.65 7.37 -22.63
CA THR A 218 52.62 8.44 -22.90
C THR A 218 51.96 9.64 -23.57
#